data_AF-A0A8S8XMN3-F1
#
_entry.id   AF-A0A8S8XMN3-F1
#
_cell.length_a   1.000
_cell.length_b   1.000
_cell.length_c   1.000
_cell.angle_alpha   90.00
_cell.angle_beta   90.00
_cell.angle_gamma   90.00
#
_symmetry.space_group_name_H-M   'P 1'
#
loop_
_entity.id
_entity.type
_entity.pdbx_description
1 polymer ?
#
loop_
_entity_poly.entity_id
_entity_poly.type
_entity_poly.pdbx_seq_one_letter_code
_entity_poly.pdbx_strand_id
1 'polypeptide(L)'
;MIAWEYRNASEAAEAGKYPQSDSSRALGTTSVWPDRIIEVKPMGIDNAEIVWQWSFWDHMIQDYDPNKANYGVVAEHPELLDVNFIDSVGGASGGRDWLHCNGIDYNAHLDQIAISCKNTNEIYIIDHSTTTEEAQVTQEVIVVKEVTSCIVMAIQKVTKEALLTTKCCLLSMMCNGFLLVILMKVV
;
A
#
# COMPACT_ATOMS: atom_id res chain seq x y z
N MET A 1 4.03 8.45 -10.99
CA MET A 1 4.93 9.10 -10.00
C MET A 1 4.34 8.95 -8.61
N ILE A 2 5.15 8.98 -7.55
CA ILE A 2 4.68 9.01 -6.17
C ILE A 2 4.41 10.48 -5.77
N ALA A 3 3.28 10.73 -5.11
CA ALA A 3 2.92 12.02 -4.54
C ALA A 3 2.31 11.83 -3.16
N TRP A 4 2.35 12.85 -2.30
CA TRP A 4 1.53 12.89 -1.10
C TRP A 4 0.16 13.47 -1.38
N GLU A 5 -0.82 13.03 -0.60
CA GLU A 5 -2.05 13.78 -0.38
C GLU A 5 -2.16 14.20 1.09
N TYR A 6 -2.90 15.27 1.35
CA TYR A 6 -3.09 15.79 2.70
C TYR A 6 -4.45 15.37 3.23
N ARG A 7 -4.47 14.65 4.37
CA ARG A 7 -5.69 14.33 5.10
C ARG A 7 -5.69 15.04 6.45
N ASN A 8 -6.73 15.85 6.65
CA ASN A 8 -6.85 16.64 7.87
C ASN A 8 -7.26 15.77 9.07
N ALA A 9 -7.22 16.36 10.27
CA ALA A 9 -7.53 15.65 11.51
C ALA A 9 -8.94 15.05 11.56
N SER A 10 -9.93 15.69 10.94
CA SER A 10 -11.29 15.18 10.88
C SER A 10 -11.41 13.98 9.95
N GLU A 11 -10.77 14.03 8.77
CA GLU A 11 -10.73 12.90 7.84
C GLU A 11 -10.02 11.69 8.48
N ALA A 12 -8.90 11.92 9.16
CA ALA A 12 -8.19 10.88 9.88
C ALA A 12 -9.01 10.28 11.04
N ALA A 13 -9.73 11.11 11.79
CA ALA A 13 -10.62 10.62 12.84
C ALA A 13 -11.78 9.78 12.27
N GLU A 14 -12.35 10.16 11.12
CA GLU A 14 -13.37 9.36 10.44
C GLU A 14 -12.81 8.05 9.87
N ALA A 15 -11.55 8.02 9.46
CA ALA A 15 -10.83 6.81 9.08
C ALA A 15 -10.43 5.93 10.28
N GLY A 16 -10.75 6.32 11.52
CA GLY A 16 -10.45 5.55 12.74
C GLY A 16 -9.03 5.74 13.29
N LYS A 17 -8.34 6.82 12.92
CA LYS A 17 -7.06 7.19 13.54
C LYS A 17 -7.24 7.44 15.04
N TYR A 18 -6.30 6.99 15.86
CA TYR A 18 -6.31 7.28 17.30
C TYR A 18 -6.40 8.80 17.58
N PRO A 19 -7.33 9.22 18.46
CA PRO A 19 -7.48 10.63 18.80
C PRO A 19 -6.31 11.10 19.67
N GLN A 20 -5.93 12.38 19.58
CA GLN A 20 -4.82 12.96 20.37
C GLN A 20 -5.00 12.79 21.89
N SER A 21 -6.24 12.60 22.35
CA SER A 21 -6.56 12.34 23.77
C SER A 21 -6.05 10.98 24.26
N ASP A 22 -5.85 10.01 23.37
CA ASP A 22 -5.22 8.73 23.71
C ASP A 22 -3.70 8.82 23.58
N SER A 23 -3.07 9.47 24.56
CA SER A 23 -1.62 9.66 24.59
C SER A 23 -0.81 8.37 24.69
N SER A 24 -1.46 7.21 24.90
CA SER A 24 -0.80 5.91 24.91
C SER A 24 -0.57 5.34 23.51
N ARG A 25 -1.32 5.81 22.51
CA ARG A 25 -1.32 5.29 21.13
C ARG A 25 -1.23 6.37 20.06
N ALA A 26 -1.65 7.59 20.35
CA ALA A 26 -1.65 8.69 19.40
C ALA A 26 -0.25 9.21 19.12
N LEU A 27 0.01 9.52 17.85
CA LEU A 27 1.20 10.26 17.42
C LEU A 27 1.08 11.73 17.84
N GLY A 28 2.17 12.48 17.69
CA GLY A 28 2.18 13.93 18.00
C GLY A 28 1.28 14.77 17.08
N THR A 29 0.61 14.16 16.11
CA THR A 29 -0.26 14.83 15.14
C THR A 29 -1.39 13.90 14.72
N THR A 30 -2.54 14.49 14.40
CA THR A 30 -3.76 13.79 13.96
C THR A 30 -4.01 13.84 12.46
N SER A 31 -3.26 14.63 11.70
CA SER A 31 -3.33 14.61 10.22
C SER A 31 -2.40 13.53 9.67
N VAL A 32 -2.73 12.99 8.51
CA VAL A 32 -1.97 11.93 7.83
C VAL A 32 -1.66 12.37 6.41
N TRP A 33 -0.44 12.10 5.92
CA TRP A 33 -0.04 12.32 4.54
C TRP A 33 0.19 10.97 3.87
N PRO A 34 -0.87 10.29 3.40
CA PRO A 34 -0.69 9.04 2.68
C PRO A 34 -0.02 9.32 1.32
N ASP A 35 0.78 8.36 0.89
CA ASP A 35 1.31 8.31 -0.46
C ASP A 35 0.21 7.91 -1.44
N ARG A 36 0.33 8.41 -2.67
CA ARG A 36 -0.51 8.03 -3.80
C ARG A 36 0.33 7.96 -5.07
N ILE A 37 -0.16 7.23 -6.04
CA ILE A 37 0.43 7.16 -7.37
C ILE A 37 -0.45 7.95 -8.31
N ILE A 38 0.17 8.82 -9.10
CA ILE A 38 -0.49 9.50 -10.21
C ILE A 38 0.28 9.24 -11.51
N GLU A 39 -0.46 8.85 -12.55
CA GLU A 39 0.02 8.86 -13.92
C GLU A 39 -0.40 10.17 -14.57
N VAL A 40 0.53 10.82 -15.26
CA VAL A 40 0.27 12.09 -15.92
C VAL A 40 0.65 12.02 -17.39
N LYS A 41 -0.20 12.61 -18.21
CA LYS A 41 0.05 12.87 -19.62
C LYS A 41 0.53 14.31 -19.78
N PRO A 42 1.78 14.55 -20.19
CA PRO A 42 2.26 15.90 -20.45
C PRO A 42 1.44 16.60 -21.54
N MET A 43 1.08 17.86 -21.30
CA MET A 43 0.35 18.74 -22.22
C MET A 43 1.23 19.95 -22.57
N GLY A 44 2.36 19.69 -23.23
CA GLY A 44 3.38 20.71 -23.49
C GLY A 44 4.49 20.69 -22.43
N ILE A 45 5.01 21.86 -22.05
CA ILE A 45 6.18 21.98 -21.15
C ILE A 45 5.82 22.36 -19.71
N ASP A 46 4.61 22.87 -19.49
CA ASP A 46 4.18 23.48 -18.22
C ASP A 46 2.83 22.96 -17.72
N ASN A 47 2.23 22.01 -18.43
CA ASN A 47 0.95 21.43 -18.09
C ASN A 47 0.98 19.90 -18.21
N ALA A 48 0.12 19.25 -17.43
CA ALA A 48 -0.13 17.82 -17.53
C ALA A 48 -1.55 17.49 -17.08
N GLU A 49 -2.10 16.43 -17.64
CA GLU A 49 -3.39 15.85 -17.26
C GLU A 49 -3.13 14.59 -16.43
N ILE A 50 -3.83 14.42 -15.31
CA ILE A 50 -3.81 13.15 -14.57
C ILE A 50 -4.70 12.17 -15.33
N VAL A 51 -4.11 11.08 -15.83
CA VAL A 51 -4.84 10.06 -16.62
C VAL A 51 -5.17 8.81 -15.82
N TRP A 52 -4.48 8.61 -14.68
CA TRP A 52 -4.75 7.53 -13.74
C TRP A 52 -4.25 7.90 -12.34
N GLN A 53 -4.92 7.42 -11.30
CA GLN A 53 -4.44 7.54 -9.93
C GLN A 53 -4.88 6.37 -9.04
N TRP A 54 -4.11 6.16 -7.97
CA TRP A 54 -4.38 5.19 -6.91
C TRP A 54 -3.85 5.73 -5.57
N SER A 55 -4.57 5.54 -4.47
CA SER A 55 -4.19 6.09 -3.15
C SER A 55 -4.27 5.04 -2.05
N PHE A 56 -3.24 4.97 -1.20
CA PHE A 56 -3.29 4.12 0.00
C PHE A 56 -4.46 4.44 0.93
N TRP A 57 -4.98 5.68 0.88
CA TRP A 57 -6.11 6.12 1.68
C TRP A 57 -7.40 5.34 1.38
N ASP A 58 -7.56 4.84 0.17
CA ASP A 58 -8.76 4.12 -0.23
C ASP A 58 -8.71 2.63 0.20
N HIS A 59 -7.54 2.14 0.63
CA HIS A 59 -7.28 0.75 0.98
C HIS A 59 -6.88 0.59 2.46
N MET A 60 -7.68 1.17 3.34
CA MET A 60 -7.41 1.18 4.77
C MET A 60 -8.37 0.32 5.59
N ILE A 61 -7.87 -0.17 6.71
CA ILE A 61 -8.62 -0.84 7.78
C ILE A 61 -8.23 -0.24 9.13
N GLN A 62 -9.00 -0.50 10.17
CA GLN A 62 -8.66 -0.21 11.57
C GLN A 62 -9.47 -1.09 12.52
N ASP A 63 -8.94 -1.37 13.71
CA ASP A 63 -9.58 -2.21 14.74
C ASP A 63 -9.91 -1.43 16.03
N TYR A 64 -9.91 -0.10 15.98
CA TYR A 64 -10.10 0.78 17.12
C TYR A 64 -11.56 1.14 17.39
N ASP A 65 -12.24 1.76 16.42
CA ASP A 65 -13.62 2.23 16.56
C ASP A 65 -14.59 1.38 15.73
N PRO A 66 -15.41 0.51 16.37
CA PRO A 66 -16.34 -0.38 15.68
C PRO A 66 -17.49 0.33 14.95
N ASN A 67 -17.66 1.64 15.13
CA ASN A 67 -18.71 2.41 14.47
C ASN A 67 -18.25 3.05 13.15
N LYS A 68 -16.96 2.95 12.79
CA LYS A 68 -16.43 3.50 11.52
C LYS A 68 -16.59 2.50 10.38
N ALA A 69 -16.72 3.02 9.16
CA ALA A 69 -17.01 2.21 7.97
C ALA A 69 -15.92 1.20 7.63
N ASN A 70 -14.66 1.49 7.98
CA ASN A 70 -13.48 0.65 7.73
C ASN A 70 -13.07 -0.19 8.96
N TYR A 71 -13.97 -0.43 9.92
CA TYR A 71 -13.67 -1.30 11.04
C TYR A 71 -13.57 -2.77 10.61
N GLY A 72 -12.53 -3.46 11.08
CA GLY A 72 -12.38 -4.89 10.91
C GLY A 72 -11.18 -5.43 11.68
N VAL A 73 -10.98 -6.75 11.64
CA VAL A 73 -9.83 -7.39 12.27
C VAL A 73 -8.62 -7.28 11.33
N VAL A 74 -7.68 -6.38 11.62
CA VAL A 74 -6.51 -6.10 10.76
C VAL A 74 -5.78 -7.37 10.33
N ALA A 75 -5.59 -8.33 11.24
CA ALA A 75 -4.89 -9.58 10.95
C ALA A 75 -5.61 -10.50 9.93
N GLU A 76 -6.91 -10.29 9.71
CA GLU A 76 -7.71 -11.07 8.74
C GLU A 76 -7.76 -10.42 7.34
N HIS A 77 -7.23 -9.20 7.21
CA HIS A 77 -7.24 -8.39 5.99
C HIS A 77 -5.82 -7.95 5.59
N PRO A 78 -4.92 -8.88 5.20
CA PRO A 78 -3.55 -8.55 4.81
C PRO A 78 -3.45 -7.66 3.56
N GLU A 79 -4.53 -7.52 2.79
CA GLU A 79 -4.66 -6.64 1.63
C GLU A 79 -4.95 -5.17 1.99
N LEU A 80 -5.30 -4.87 3.25
CA LEU A 80 -5.61 -3.53 3.72
C LEU A 80 -4.55 -3.01 4.70
N LEU A 81 -4.39 -1.69 4.70
CA LEU A 81 -3.43 -0.99 5.54
C LEU A 81 -4.10 -0.46 6.80
N ASP A 82 -3.60 -0.85 7.97
CA ASP A 82 -4.09 -0.27 9.23
C ASP A 82 -3.69 1.20 9.32
N VAL A 83 -4.65 2.13 9.33
CA VAL A 83 -4.43 3.59 9.45
C VAL A 83 -3.61 3.97 10.70
N ASN A 84 -3.61 3.09 11.71
CA ASN A 84 -2.88 3.25 12.94
C ASN A 84 -1.53 2.54 12.96
N PHE A 85 -1.12 1.92 11.87
CA PHE A 85 0.20 1.36 11.72
C PHE A 85 1.26 2.43 11.91
N ILE A 86 2.16 2.18 12.86
CA ILE A 86 3.27 3.03 13.23
C ILE A 86 4.50 2.13 13.33
N ASP A 87 5.55 2.45 12.59
CA ASP A 87 6.83 1.77 12.73
C ASP A 87 7.54 2.20 14.03
N SER A 88 8.60 1.50 14.42
CA SER A 88 9.36 1.81 15.65
C SER A 88 9.97 3.22 15.70
N VAL A 89 9.92 3.98 14.60
CA VAL A 89 10.50 5.31 14.47
C VAL A 89 9.42 6.41 14.55
N GLY A 90 8.13 6.04 14.59
CA GLY A 90 7.03 7.00 14.75
C GLY A 90 6.74 7.84 13.49
N GLY A 91 7.36 7.49 12.36
CA GLY A 91 7.31 8.25 11.10
C GLY A 91 8.01 9.62 11.18
N ALA A 92 8.39 10.16 10.01
CA ALA A 92 8.89 11.54 9.95
C ALA A 92 7.72 12.53 10.15
N SER A 93 8.05 13.81 10.39
CA SER A 93 7.04 14.88 10.52
C SER A 93 6.01 14.63 11.64
N GLY A 94 6.43 14.00 12.75
CA GLY A 94 5.56 13.67 13.88
C GLY A 94 4.53 12.58 13.57
N GLY A 95 4.80 11.73 12.57
CA GLY A 95 3.90 10.67 12.12
C GLY A 95 2.95 11.07 10.99
N ARG A 96 3.14 12.26 10.39
CA ARG A 96 2.38 12.68 9.20
C ARG A 96 2.85 11.95 7.95
N ASP A 97 4.16 11.81 7.81
CA ASP A 97 4.80 11.05 6.74
C ASP A 97 4.68 9.56 7.06
N TRP A 98 3.58 8.99 6.60
CA TRP A 98 3.06 7.75 7.14
C TRP A 98 3.76 6.53 6.56
N LEU A 99 3.73 6.37 5.23
CA LEU A 99 4.30 5.21 4.54
C LEU A 99 5.72 5.45 4.06
N HIS A 100 6.02 6.70 3.67
CA HIS A 100 7.32 7.11 3.14
C HIS A 100 7.73 6.22 1.97
N CYS A 101 6.92 6.22 0.91
CA CYS A 101 7.22 5.44 -0.28
C CYS A 101 8.29 6.14 -1.12
N ASN A 102 9.32 5.39 -1.53
CA ASN A 102 10.56 5.97 -2.06
C ASN A 102 11.07 5.29 -3.35
N GLY A 103 10.40 4.23 -3.80
CA GLY A 103 10.72 3.52 -5.03
C GLY A 103 9.44 3.13 -5.75
N ILE A 104 9.44 3.27 -7.07
CA ILE A 104 8.33 2.91 -7.95
C ILE A 104 8.90 2.32 -9.24
N ASP A 105 8.32 1.22 -9.72
CA ASP A 105 8.65 0.63 -11.01
C ASP A 105 7.38 0.11 -11.69
N TYR A 106 7.38 0.07 -13.02
CA TYR A 106 6.23 -0.37 -13.82
C TYR A 106 6.59 -1.60 -14.65
N ASN A 107 5.78 -2.65 -14.50
CA ASN A 107 5.89 -3.88 -15.27
C ASN A 107 4.87 -3.89 -16.42
N ALA A 108 5.32 -3.46 -17.60
CA ALA A 108 4.50 -3.40 -18.81
C ALA A 108 3.98 -4.77 -19.32
N HIS A 109 4.55 -5.90 -18.89
CA HIS A 109 4.07 -7.22 -19.32
C HIS A 109 2.79 -7.67 -18.61
N LEU A 110 2.58 -7.17 -17.40
CA LEU A 110 1.44 -7.54 -16.55
C LEU A 110 0.54 -6.37 -16.23
N ASP A 111 0.91 -5.17 -16.67
CA ASP A 111 0.27 -3.92 -16.33
C ASP A 111 0.17 -3.73 -14.81
N GLN A 112 1.32 -3.78 -14.14
CA GLN A 112 1.41 -3.69 -12.69
C GLN A 112 2.43 -2.64 -12.26
N ILE A 113 2.15 -1.97 -11.13
CA ILE A 113 3.07 -1.05 -10.48
C ILE A 113 3.59 -1.69 -9.21
N ALA A 114 4.92 -1.71 -9.04
CA ALA A 114 5.56 -2.06 -7.78
C ALA A 114 5.97 -0.77 -7.04
N ILE A 115 5.61 -0.65 -5.76
CA ILE A 115 5.99 0.49 -4.91
C ILE A 115 6.62 0.01 -3.61
N SER A 116 7.76 0.59 -3.22
CA SER A 116 8.45 0.28 -1.97
C SER A 116 8.17 1.35 -0.92
N CYS A 117 7.76 0.92 0.27
CA CYS A 117 7.43 1.83 1.37
C CYS A 117 8.29 1.54 2.60
N LYS A 118 9.08 2.55 2.98
CA LYS A 118 10.11 2.41 4.01
C LYS A 118 9.49 2.08 5.37
N ASN A 119 8.43 2.78 5.76
CA ASN A 119 7.93 2.68 7.13
C ASN A 119 7.18 1.36 7.37
N THR A 120 6.55 0.78 6.35
CA THR A 120 5.93 -0.56 6.47
C THR A 120 6.92 -1.70 6.27
N ASN A 121 8.10 -1.44 5.71
CA ASN A 121 9.04 -2.47 5.25
C ASN A 121 8.43 -3.44 4.24
N GLU A 122 7.53 -2.94 3.40
CA GLU A 122 6.75 -3.73 2.44
C GLU A 122 6.93 -3.19 1.02
N ILE A 123 6.71 -4.10 0.05
CA ILE A 123 6.49 -3.75 -1.35
C ILE A 123 5.04 -4.06 -1.67
N TYR A 124 4.37 -3.11 -2.32
CA TYR A 124 3.00 -3.29 -2.80
C TYR A 124 3.04 -3.46 -4.33
N ILE A 125 2.29 -4.45 -4.82
CA ILE A 125 2.04 -4.62 -6.25
C ILE A 125 0.59 -4.24 -6.51
N ILE A 126 0.39 -3.27 -7.39
CA ILE A 126 -0.89 -2.65 -7.71
C ILE A 126 -1.23 -2.98 -9.16
N ASP A 127 -2.47 -3.41 -9.39
CA ASP A 127 -3.01 -3.58 -10.74
C ASP A 127 -3.24 -2.21 -11.38
N HIS A 128 -2.59 -1.98 -12.52
CA HIS A 128 -2.69 -0.73 -13.26
C HIS A 128 -3.71 -0.81 -14.41
N SER A 129 -4.24 -2.01 -14.71
CA SER A 129 -5.20 -2.20 -15.78
C SER A 129 -6.60 -1.66 -15.44
N THR A 130 -6.84 -1.30 -14.18
CA THR A 130 -8.10 -0.72 -13.68
C THR A 130 -8.23 0.74 -14.08
N THR A 131 -9.46 1.23 -14.20
CA THR A 131 -9.74 2.67 -14.19
C THR A 131 -9.46 3.29 -12.82
N THR A 132 -9.37 4.62 -12.73
CA THR A 132 -9.17 5.32 -11.45
C THR A 132 -10.29 5.00 -10.46
N GLU A 133 -11.53 4.96 -10.92
CA GLU A 133 -12.70 4.70 -10.09
C GLU A 133 -12.73 3.26 -9.58
N GLU A 134 -12.36 2.30 -10.42
CA GLU A 134 -12.21 0.88 -10.01
C GLU A 134 -11.06 0.71 -9.02
N ALA A 135 -9.93 1.38 -9.27
CA ALA A 135 -8.75 1.30 -8.43
C ALA A 135 -9.01 1.79 -6.99
N GLN A 136 -9.97 2.70 -6.77
CA GLN A 136 -10.34 3.20 -5.44
C GLN A 136 -11.15 2.19 -4.62
N VAL A 137 -11.91 1.31 -5.27
CA VAL A 137 -12.85 0.42 -4.57
C VAL A 137 -12.37 -1.04 -4.53
N THR A 138 -11.43 -1.39 -5.40
CA THR A 138 -10.85 -2.74 -5.46
C THR A 138 -9.86 -2.95 -4.32
N GLN A 139 -9.91 -4.10 -3.65
CA GLN A 139 -8.97 -4.45 -2.56
C GLN A 139 -7.89 -5.42 -3.05
N GLU A 140 -7.58 -5.37 -4.35
CA GLU A 140 -6.63 -6.28 -5.00
C GLU A 140 -5.22 -5.70 -4.95
N VAL A 141 -4.63 -5.70 -3.75
CA VAL A 141 -3.25 -5.24 -3.52
C VAL A 141 -2.43 -6.41 -2.98
N ILE A 142 -1.33 -6.74 -3.67
CA ILE A 142 -0.42 -7.78 -3.19
C ILE A 142 0.64 -7.13 -2.31
N VAL A 143 0.67 -7.51 -1.03
CA VAL A 143 1.65 -7.04 -0.05
C VAL A 143 2.77 -8.08 0.09
N VAL A 144 4.00 -7.70 -0.25
CA VAL A 144 5.19 -8.54 -0.08
C VAL A 144 5.93 -8.10 1.19
N LYS A 145 5.90 -8.97 2.20
CA LYS A 145 6.58 -8.78 3.49
C LYS A 145 7.95 -9.47 3.48
N GLU A 146 8.94 -8.87 4.17
CA GLU A 146 10.32 -9.36 4.32
C GLU A 146 11.19 -9.32 3.05
N VAL A 147 11.58 -8.12 2.61
CA VAL A 147 12.49 -7.92 1.48
C VAL A 147 13.96 -8.18 1.87
N THR A 148 14.41 -9.43 1.86
CA THR A 148 15.86 -9.73 1.80
C THR A 148 16.42 -9.40 0.41
N SER A 149 17.72 -9.11 0.32
CA SER A 149 18.42 -8.61 -0.89
C SER A 149 18.26 -9.46 -2.16
N CYS A 150 17.69 -10.65 -2.08
CA CYS A 150 17.46 -11.55 -3.21
C CYS A 150 16.05 -11.42 -3.84
N ILE A 151 15.14 -10.63 -3.26
CA ILE A 151 13.72 -10.62 -3.65
C ILE A 151 13.41 -9.74 -4.86
N VAL A 152 14.19 -8.69 -5.12
CA VAL A 152 13.99 -7.82 -6.31
C VAL A 152 14.10 -8.63 -7.61
N MET A 153 14.97 -9.64 -7.67
CA MET A 153 15.07 -10.55 -8.83
C MET A 153 13.99 -11.65 -8.85
N ALA A 154 13.40 -12.00 -7.70
CA ALA A 154 12.36 -13.01 -7.60
C ALA A 154 10.99 -12.47 -8.07
N ILE A 155 10.69 -11.19 -7.84
CA ILE A 155 9.42 -10.55 -8.26
C ILE A 155 9.23 -10.60 -9.78
N GLN A 156 10.31 -10.48 -10.57
CA GLN A 156 10.26 -10.63 -12.03
C GLN A 156 10.04 -12.09 -12.51
N LYS A 157 10.27 -13.09 -11.65
CA LYS A 157 10.19 -14.51 -11.99
C LYS A 157 8.89 -15.17 -11.50
N VAL A 158 8.40 -14.78 -10.33
CA VAL A 158 7.14 -15.25 -9.70
C VAL A 158 5.93 -15.01 -10.59
N THR A 159 5.90 -13.87 -11.26
CA THR A 159 4.78 -13.47 -12.12
C THR A 159 4.65 -14.29 -13.41
N LYS A 160 5.71 -15.01 -13.83
CA LYS A 160 5.64 -15.97 -14.95
C LYS A 160 5.05 -17.33 -14.56
N GLU A 161 5.17 -17.77 -13.30
CA GLU A 161 4.73 -19.10 -12.86
C GLU A 161 3.31 -19.08 -12.27
N ALA A 162 2.88 -17.98 -11.65
CA ALA A 162 1.56 -17.87 -11.02
C ALA A 162 0.36 -17.91 -12.00
N LEU A 163 0.57 -17.65 -13.30
CA LEU A 163 -0.49 -17.63 -14.33
C LEU A 163 -0.72 -18.96 -15.07
N LEU A 164 0.10 -19.99 -14.84
CA LEU A 164 -0.05 -21.28 -15.55
C LEU A 164 -0.97 -22.29 -14.86
N THR A 165 -1.43 -22.03 -13.64
CA THR A 165 -2.32 -22.93 -12.92
C THR A 165 -3.39 -22.18 -12.13
N THR A 166 -4.64 -22.36 -12.53
CA THR A 166 -5.88 -21.84 -11.94
C THR A 166 -6.21 -22.44 -10.56
N LYS A 167 -5.22 -22.56 -9.68
CA LYS A 167 -5.38 -23.03 -8.31
C LYS A 167 -4.50 -22.19 -7.39
N CYS A 168 -5.06 -21.79 -6.26
CA CYS A 168 -4.38 -21.18 -5.12
C CYS A 168 -2.97 -21.77 -4.96
N CYS A 169 -1.96 -21.04 -5.45
CA CYS A 169 -0.57 -21.48 -5.42
C CYS A 169 0.10 -20.74 -4.27
N LEU A 170 0.35 -21.48 -3.18
CA LEU A 170 1.32 -21.09 -2.18
C LEU A 170 2.70 -21.10 -2.87
N LEU A 171 3.11 -19.98 -3.46
CA LEU A 171 4.41 -19.92 -4.12
C LEU A 171 5.46 -19.67 -3.04
N SER A 172 6.09 -20.76 -2.63
CA SER A 172 7.18 -20.73 -1.66
C SER A 172 8.51 -20.68 -2.41
N MET A 173 9.21 -19.55 -2.39
CA MET A 173 10.56 -19.44 -2.94
C MET A 173 11.58 -19.40 -1.81
N MET A 174 12.58 -20.28 -1.85
CA MET A 174 13.72 -20.19 -0.93
C MET A 174 14.72 -19.16 -1.44
N CYS A 175 15.01 -18.14 -0.64
CA CYS A 175 16.08 -17.19 -0.88
C CYS A 175 16.97 -17.11 0.35
N ASN A 176 18.26 -17.43 0.21
CA ASN A 176 19.24 -17.45 1.32
C ASN A 176 18.76 -18.18 2.59
N GLY A 177 18.00 -19.28 2.43
CA GLY A 177 17.50 -20.08 3.55
C GLY A 177 16.21 -19.57 4.20
N PHE A 178 15.63 -18.48 3.71
CA PHE A 178 14.30 -17.99 4.13
C PHE A 178 13.23 -18.38 3.11
N LEU A 179 12.07 -18.80 3.61
CA LEU A 179 10.91 -19.16 2.81
C LEU A 179 10.09 -17.89 2.54
N LEU A 180 10.18 -17.35 1.33
CA LEU A 180 9.27 -16.30 0.89
C LEU A 180 7.93 -16.95 0.54
N VAL A 181 6.88 -16.64 1.29
CA VAL A 181 5.52 -17.08 1.01
C VAL A 181 4.76 -15.90 0.41
N ILE A 182 4.52 -15.93 -0.91
CA ILE A 182 3.68 -14.93 -1.56
C ILE A 182 2.25 -15.48 -1.56
N LEU A 183 1.39 -14.90 -0.71
CA LEU A 183 -0.05 -15.18 -0.73
C LEU A 183 -0.69 -14.36 -1.86
N MET A 184 -0.81 -14.95 -3.05
CA MET A 184 -1.63 -14.40 -4.12
C MET A 184 -3.04 -14.96 -3.97
N LYS A 185 -3.99 -14.13 -3.53
CA LYS A 185 -5.41 -14.46 -3.61
C LYS A 185 -5.96 -13.81 -4.88
N VAL A 186 -6.06 -14.60 -5.94
CA VAL A 186 -6.78 -14.23 -7.16
C VAL A 186 -8.18 -14.82 -7.01
N VAL A 187 -9.23 -14.00 -7.19
CA VAL A 187 -10.62 -14.50 -7.29
C VAL A 187 -10.86 -15.10 -8.66
#